data_AF-A0A0F8ZBC6-F1
#
_entry.id   AF-A0A0F8ZBC6-F1
#
_cell.length_a   1.000
_cell.length_b   1.000
_cell.length_c   1.000
_cell.angle_alpha   90.00
_cell.angle_beta   90.00
_cell.angle_gamma   90.00
#
_symmetry.space_group_name_H-M   'P 1'
#
loop_
_entity.id
_entity.type
_entity.pdbx_description
1 polymer ?
#
loop_
_entity_poly.entity_id
_entity_poly.type
_entity_poly.pdbx_seq_one_letter_code
_entity_poly.pdbx_strand_id
1 'polypeptide(L)' 'YDKQPRFGGRRVALLKLTKNPSKESTANLTLDDWFDEGMHVLEGEGKTLDGLTPGSFWLRWMSEPEDIWVIRFKIVGV' A
#
# COMPACT_ATOMS: atom_id res chain seq x y z
N TYR A 1 -1.31 -13.91 3.32
CA TYR A 1 -2.32 -14.46 4.25
C TYR A 1 -3.14 -13.28 4.76
N ASP A 2 -4.41 -13.49 5.10
CA ASP A 2 -5.30 -12.44 5.63
C ASP A 2 -4.85 -11.90 7.01
N LYS A 3 -4.22 -12.77 7.81
CA LYS A 3 -3.55 -12.45 9.07
C LYS A 3 -2.36 -13.39 9.27
N GLN A 4 -1.63 -13.18 10.36
CA GLN A 4 -0.47 -14.01 10.69
C GLN A 4 -0.85 -15.50 10.76
N PRO A 5 -0.17 -16.39 10.00
CA PRO A 5 -0.58 -17.80 9.86
C PRO A 5 -0.68 -18.57 11.19
N ARG A 6 0.21 -18.27 12.14
CA ARG A 6 0.24 -18.91 13.46
C ARG A 6 -1.01 -18.64 14.30
N PHE A 7 -1.80 -17.61 13.96
CA PHE A 7 -3.05 -17.25 14.62
C PHE A 7 -4.27 -17.55 13.73
N GLY A 8 -4.19 -18.63 12.95
CA GLY A 8 -5.28 -19.11 12.09
C GLY A 8 -5.46 -18.27 10.83
N GLY A 9 -4.39 -17.67 10.31
CA GLY A 9 -4.43 -16.94 9.04
C GLY A 9 -4.63 -17.87 7.85
N ARG A 10 -5.55 -17.49 6.95
CA ARG A 10 -5.81 -18.17 5.69
C ARG A 10 -4.95 -17.58 4.58
N ARG A 11 -4.45 -18.44 3.69
CA ARG A 11 -3.73 -18.00 2.49
C ARG A 11 -4.72 -17.33 1.53
N VAL A 12 -4.39 -16.10 1.08
CA VAL A 12 -5.25 -15.27 0.21
C VAL A 12 -4.61 -15.05 -1.17
N ALA A 13 -3.29 -14.88 -1.20
CA ALA A 13 -2.54 -14.69 -2.43
C ALA A 13 -1.07 -15.10 -2.23
N LEU A 14 -0.43 -15.47 -3.34
CA LEU A 14 1.01 -15.55 -3.48
C LEU A 14 1.50 -14.37 -4.32
N LEU A 15 2.40 -13.58 -3.76
CA LEU A 15 2.97 -12.41 -4.40
C LEU A 15 4.35 -12.73 -4.96
N LYS A 16 4.63 -12.25 -6.18
CA LYS A 16 5.98 -12.22 -6.77
C LYS A 16 6.43 -10.77 -6.89
N LEU A 17 7.58 -10.45 -6.30
CA LEU A 17 8.21 -9.14 -6.47
C LEU A 17 8.55 -8.90 -7.94
N THR A 18 8.19 -7.73 -8.45
CA THR A 18 8.49 -7.31 -9.83
C THR A 18 9.74 -6.45 -9.91
N LYS A 19 10.13 -5.84 -8.79
CA LYS A 19 11.38 -5.11 -8.59
C LYS A 19 11.96 -5.43 -7.20
N ASN A 20 13.25 -5.15 -7.01
CA ASN A 20 13.83 -5.16 -5.69
C ASN A 20 13.20 -4.04 -4.85
N PRO A 21 12.86 -4.29 -3.56
CA PRO A 21 12.44 -3.23 -2.67
C PRO A 21 13.47 -2.11 -2.64
N SER A 22 13.00 -0.87 -2.69
CA SER A 22 13.84 0.33 -2.69
C SER A 22 13.24 1.38 -1.77
N LYS A 23 14.10 2.24 -1.22
CA LYS A 23 13.64 3.47 -0.60
C LYS A 23 13.26 4.47 -1.68
N GLU A 24 12.04 4.98 -1.64
CA GLU A 24 11.55 6.02 -2.53
C GLU A 24 10.96 7.15 -1.66
N SER A 25 11.17 8.39 -2.08
CA SER A 25 10.62 9.55 -1.38
C SER A 25 9.16 9.75 -1.76
N THR A 26 8.30 10.02 -0.77
CA THR A 26 6.88 10.33 -1.02
C THR A 26 6.67 11.64 -1.78
N ALA A 27 7.70 12.49 -1.91
CA ALA A 27 7.67 13.66 -2.78
C ALA A 27 7.47 13.30 -4.27
N ASN A 28 7.81 12.08 -4.66
CA ASN A 28 7.73 11.59 -6.03
C ASN A 28 6.45 10.78 -6.30
N LEU A 29 5.50 10.76 -5.35
CA LEU A 29 4.24 10.04 -5.55
C LEU A 29 3.47 10.61 -6.74
N THR A 30 2.99 9.71 -7.58
CA THR A 30 2.16 10.04 -8.73
C THR A 30 0.71 9.67 -8.49
N LEU A 31 -0.16 10.12 -9.38
CA LEU A 31 -1.56 9.69 -9.38
C LEU A 31 -1.69 8.18 -9.64
N ASP A 32 -0.79 7.59 -10.43
CA ASP A 32 -0.82 6.14 -10.69
C ASP A 32 -0.53 5.35 -9.41
N ASP A 33 0.41 5.82 -8.57
CA ASP A 33 0.73 5.17 -7.29
C ASP A 33 -0.50 5.18 -6.34
N TRP A 34 -1.36 6.20 -6.40
CA TRP A 34 -2.63 6.22 -5.64
C TRP A 34 -3.56 5.07 -6.01
N PHE A 35 -3.64 4.75 -7.31
CA PHE A 35 -4.46 3.64 -7.79
C PHE A 35 -3.80 2.29 -7.54
N ASP A 36 -2.50 2.17 -7.80
CA ASP A 36 -1.71 0.94 -7.64
C ASP A 36 -1.66 0.48 -6.18
N GLU A 37 -1.55 1.40 -5.22
CA GLU A 37 -1.58 1.10 -3.79
C GLU A 37 -3.00 0.76 -3.29
N GLY A 38 -4.03 1.09 -4.08
CA GLY A 38 -5.42 0.81 -3.75
C GLY A 38 -6.06 1.84 -2.81
N MET A 39 -5.50 3.06 -2.70
CA MET A 39 -6.04 4.12 -1.84
C MET A 39 -7.48 4.47 -2.20
N HIS A 40 -7.81 4.50 -3.50
CA HIS A 40 -9.18 4.70 -4.00
C HIS A 40 -10.18 3.64 -3.49
N VAL A 41 -9.75 2.39 -3.33
CA VAL A 41 -10.60 1.30 -2.81
C VAL A 41 -10.86 1.53 -1.33
N LEU A 42 -9.80 1.82 -0.56
CA LEU A 42 -9.92 2.10 0.87
C LEU A 42 -10.82 3.31 1.14
N GLU A 43 -10.73 4.34 0.29
CA GLU A 43 -11.54 5.53 0.41
C GLU A 43 -13.02 5.23 0.09
N GLY A 44 -13.28 4.47 -0.97
CA GLY A 44 -14.63 4.01 -1.31
C GLY A 44 -15.26 3.12 -0.24
N GLU A 45 -14.46 2.37 0.51
CA GLU A 45 -14.91 1.53 1.64
C GLU A 45 -15.03 2.30 2.97
N GLY A 46 -14.68 3.58 3.01
CA GLY A 46 -14.68 4.39 4.23
C GLY A 46 -13.67 3.92 5.28
N LYS A 47 -12.59 3.26 4.85
CA LYS A 47 -11.52 2.81 5.74
C LYS A 47 -10.62 3.98 6.10
N THR A 48 -9.98 3.89 7.26
CA THR A 48 -9.02 4.89 7.72
C THR A 48 -7.61 4.31 7.83
N LEU A 49 -6.61 5.12 7.51
CA LEU A 49 -5.18 4.85 7.68
C LEU A 49 -4.65 5.76 8.77
N ASP A 50 -4.17 5.19 9.87
CA ASP A 50 -3.72 5.95 11.06
C ASP A 50 -4.74 6.99 11.57
N GLY A 51 -6.02 6.66 11.48
CA GLY A 51 -7.13 7.54 11.87
C GLY A 51 -7.46 8.66 10.86
N LEU A 52 -6.78 8.70 9.71
CA LEU A 52 -7.05 9.63 8.62
C LEU A 52 -7.81 8.94 7.48
N THR A 53 -8.53 9.71 6.66
CA THR A 53 -9.03 9.20 5.37
C THR A 53 -7.84 8.95 4.44
N PRO A 54 -7.94 8.03 3.45
CA PRO A 54 -6.85 7.79 2.51
C PRO A 54 -6.42 9.06 1.77
N GLY A 55 -7.36 9.93 1.38
CA GLY A 55 -7.06 11.23 0.77
C GLY A 55 -6.23 12.13 1.69
N SER A 56 -6.62 12.28 2.97
CA SER A 56 -5.87 13.09 3.93
C SER A 56 -4.50 12.48 4.26
N PHE A 57 -4.42 11.15 4.36
CA PHE A 57 -3.16 10.44 4.58
C PHE A 57 -2.19 10.66 3.41
N TRP A 58 -2.67 10.54 2.16
CA TRP A 58 -1.86 10.76 0.97
C TRP A 58 -1.41 12.21 0.82
N LEU A 59 -2.30 13.16 1.10
CA LEU A 59 -1.95 14.58 1.12
C LEU A 59 -0.86 14.89 2.15
N ARG A 60 -0.93 14.27 3.34
CA ARG A 60 0.12 14.39 4.36
C ARG A 60 1.47 13.89 3.84
N TRP A 61 1.50 12.73 3.19
CA TRP A 61 2.72 12.18 2.58
C TRP A 61 3.33 13.09 1.51
N MET A 62 2.49 13.79 0.75
CA MET A 62 2.96 14.77 -0.24
C MET A 62 3.39 16.09 0.40
N SER A 63 2.74 16.55 1.48
CA SER A 63 3.06 17.81 2.15
C SER A 63 4.28 17.71 3.06
N GLU A 64 4.51 16.54 3.63
CA GLU A 64 5.65 16.24 4.52
C GLU A 64 6.39 15.01 3.97
N PRO A 65 7.22 15.18 2.92
CA PRO A 65 7.84 14.04 2.28
C PRO A 65 8.79 13.26 3.19
N GLU A 66 8.71 11.94 3.12
CA GLU A 66 9.58 11.00 3.83
C GLU A 66 10.07 9.90 2.89
N ASP A 67 11.19 9.25 3.26
CA ASP A 67 11.71 8.10 2.52
C ASP A 67 11.08 6.82 3.06
N ILE A 68 10.25 6.18 2.23
CA ILE A 68 9.56 4.94 2.56
C ILE A 68 10.09 3.77 1.74
N TRP A 69 9.95 2.56 2.28
CA TRP A 69 10.22 1.35 1.51
C TRP A 69 9.05 1.02 0.58
N VAL A 70 9.30 1.04 -0.72
CA VAL A 70 8.32 0.67 -1.75
C VAL A 70 8.57 -0.76 -2.21
N ILE A 71 7.50 -1.57 -2.20
CA ILE A 71 7.53 -2.98 -2.60
C ILE A 71 6.58 -3.14 -3.79
N ARG A 72 7.14 -3.29 -5.00
CA ARG A 72 6.35 -3.55 -6.21
C ARG A 72 6.22 -5.06 -6.45
N PHE A 73 4.99 -5.53 -6.60
CA PHE A 73 4.70 -6.95 -6.76
C PHE A 73 3.54 -7.20 -7.72
N LYS A 74 3.36 -8.47 -8.08
CA LYS A 74 2.16 -8.96 -8.75
C LYS A 74 1.67 -10.25 -8.10
N ILE A 75 0.38 -10.52 -8.21
CA ILE A 75 -0.21 -11.78 -7.76
C ILE A 75 0.14 -12.89 -8.78
N VAL A 76 0.59 -14.04 -8.30
CA VAL A 76 0.95 -15.21 -9.14
C VAL A 76 0.22 -16.49 -8.74
N GLY A 77 -0.68 -16.40 -7.76
CA GLY A 77 -1.50 -17.53 -7.33
C GLY A 77 -2.30 -17.19 -6.08
N VAL A 78 -3.16 -18.12 -5.69
CA VAL A 78 -3.92 -18.10 -4.43
C VAL A 78 -3.33 -19.15 -3.49
#